data_AF-A0AB40AUZ3-F1
#
_entry.id   AF-A0AB40AUZ3-F1
#
_cell.length_a   1.000
_cell.length_b   1.000
_cell.length_c   1.000
_cell.angle_alpha   90.00
_cell.angle_beta   90.00
_cell.angle_gamma   90.00
#
_symmetry.space_group_name_H-M   'P 1'
#
loop_
_entity.id
_entity.type
_entity.pdbx_description
1 polymer ?
#
loop_
_entity_poly.entity_id
_entity_poly.type
_entity_poly.pdbx_seq_one_letter_code
_entity_poly.pdbx_strand_id
1 'polypeptide(L)'
;MGEKYCKSFIDIIPQELIEEIVAYIASTSSRSLHDLKILRGCCKSFYVASKSRKVGQLMRVDNLWYLDMKEYISVLQNCAQKDNLEACLVLGLIDCMKLKMDSGIQYLTNAAFKGHLLAGYVGGIILYKNQETRPSGMAMLNMVAIGRVDHGSKPFESKKSGNYIINNCRYSAAKLFRDIVWSIECKWLEKEEWECESRLCGRKIDDILCNEWLGEDGLVREFCSHVCRWKYEFNMFTTLL
;
A
#
# COMPACT_ATOMS: atom_id res chain seq x y z
N MET A 1 -3.19 51.04 -33.02
CA MET A 1 -3.29 50.80 -31.57
C MET A 1 -2.93 49.36 -31.32
N GLY A 2 -1.71 49.11 -30.82
CA GLY A 2 -1.26 47.75 -30.51
C GLY A 2 -1.74 47.38 -29.11
N GLU A 3 -2.65 46.42 -29.02
CA GLU A 3 -2.97 45.77 -27.75
C GLU A 3 -1.69 45.11 -27.24
N LYS A 4 -1.11 45.67 -26.18
CA LYS A 4 -0.08 45.00 -25.39
C LYS A 4 -0.74 43.76 -24.81
N TYR A 5 -0.46 42.60 -25.39
CA TYR A 5 -0.71 41.31 -24.75
C TYR A 5 0.03 41.32 -23.41
N CYS A 6 -0.68 41.64 -22.32
CA CYS A 6 -0.22 41.32 -20.98
C CYS A 6 -0.23 39.80 -20.89
N LYS A 7 0.93 39.17 -21.15
CA LYS A 7 1.14 37.76 -20.79
C LYS A 7 0.72 37.60 -19.34
N SER A 8 -0.15 36.64 -19.08
CA SER A 8 -0.45 36.24 -17.70
C SER A 8 0.87 35.91 -17.02
N PHE A 9 1.01 36.21 -15.73
CA PHE A 9 2.21 35.81 -14.97
C PHE A 9 2.51 34.31 -15.14
N ILE A 10 1.46 33.50 -15.30
CA ILE A 10 1.55 32.06 -15.57
C ILE A 10 2.24 31.75 -16.91
N ASP A 11 2.10 32.61 -17.93
CA ASP A 11 2.72 32.42 -19.25
C ASP A 11 4.24 32.69 -19.23
N ILE A 12 4.77 33.20 -18.12
CA ILE A 12 6.19 33.50 -17.91
C ILE A 12 6.86 32.37 -17.10
N ILE A 13 6.08 31.60 -16.33
CA ILE A 13 6.59 30.49 -15.53
C ILE A 13 6.95 29.31 -16.45
N PRO A 14 8.15 28.71 -16.33
CA PRO A 14 8.49 27.47 -17.04
C PRO A 14 7.49 26.36 -16.74
N GLN A 15 7.13 25.60 -17.77
CA GLN A 15 6.09 24.56 -17.65
C GLN A 15 6.46 23.51 -16.61
N GLU A 16 7.75 23.21 -16.44
CA GLU A 16 8.27 22.28 -15.46
C GLU A 16 7.98 22.76 -14.02
N LEU A 17 8.12 24.06 -13.75
CA LEU A 17 7.81 24.61 -12.42
C LEU A 17 6.31 24.59 -12.14
N ILE A 18 5.49 24.81 -13.17
CA ILE A 18 4.03 24.64 -13.06
C ILE A 18 3.71 23.17 -12.73
N GLU A 19 4.37 22.22 -13.39
CA GLU A 19 4.21 20.79 -13.10
C GLU A 19 4.60 20.44 -11.66
N GLU A 20 5.71 20.98 -11.14
CA GLU A 20 6.09 20.82 -9.74
C GLU A 20 5.02 21.33 -8.78
N ILE A 21 4.49 22.53 -9.02
CA ILE A 21 3.44 23.13 -8.19
C ILE A 21 2.18 22.24 -8.20
N VAL A 22 1.75 21.80 -9.38
CA VAL A 22 0.56 20.95 -9.52
C VAL A 22 0.78 19.59 -8.89
N ALA A 23 1.96 19.00 -9.03
CA ALA A 23 2.31 17.73 -8.41
C ALA A 23 2.34 17.85 -6.89
N TYR A 24 2.89 18.94 -6.35
CA TYR A 24 2.84 19.24 -4.93
C TYR A 24 1.39 19.32 -4.42
N ILE A 25 0.53 20.10 -5.10
CA ILE A 25 -0.89 20.21 -4.75
C ILE A 25 -1.58 18.83 -4.79
N ALA A 26 -1.32 18.03 -5.83
CA ALA A 26 -1.87 16.68 -5.96
C ALA A 26 -1.44 15.77 -4.80
N SER A 27 -0.24 15.96 -4.28
CA SER A 27 0.36 15.15 -3.21
C SER A 27 0.03 15.62 -1.78
N THR A 28 -0.36 16.88 -1.58
CA THR A 28 -0.60 17.43 -0.24
C THR A 28 -2.05 17.80 0.02
N SER A 29 -2.83 18.10 -1.01
CA SER A 29 -4.23 18.52 -0.85
C SER A 29 -5.08 17.43 -0.20
N SER A 30 -5.99 17.85 0.70
CA SER A 30 -7.04 17.01 1.27
C SER A 30 -8.15 16.69 0.26
N ARG A 31 -8.20 17.37 -0.89
CA ARG A 31 -9.15 17.19 -1.98
C ARG A 31 -8.43 17.18 -3.34
N SER A 32 -7.40 16.35 -3.45
CA SER A 32 -6.47 16.29 -4.59
C SER A 32 -7.15 16.34 -5.96
N LEU A 33 -8.13 15.46 -6.22
CA LEU A 33 -8.81 15.39 -7.51
C LEU A 33 -9.68 16.63 -7.79
N HIS A 34 -10.36 17.18 -6.78
CA HIS A 34 -11.16 18.39 -6.92
C HIS A 34 -10.27 19.60 -7.27
N ASP A 35 -9.17 19.78 -6.55
CA ASP A 35 -8.27 20.90 -6.78
C ASP A 35 -7.58 20.79 -8.16
N LEU A 36 -7.24 19.58 -8.58
CA LEU A 36 -6.79 19.33 -9.95
C LEU A 36 -7.86 19.66 -11.01
N LYS A 37 -9.15 19.37 -10.75
CA LYS A 37 -10.26 19.77 -11.64
C LYS A 37 -10.36 21.30 -11.72
N ILE A 38 -10.18 22.03 -10.63
CA ILE A 38 -10.14 23.50 -10.63
C ILE A 38 -8.95 24.03 -11.43
N LEU A 39 -7.74 23.55 -11.15
CA LEU A 39 -6.52 23.99 -11.85
C LEU A 39 -6.61 23.78 -13.36
N ARG A 40 -7.20 22.66 -13.80
CA ARG A 40 -7.49 22.38 -15.22
C ARG A 40 -8.38 23.43 -15.87
N GLY A 41 -9.32 23.99 -15.12
CA GLY A 41 -10.23 25.03 -15.59
C GLY A 41 -9.61 26.43 -15.64
N CYS A 42 -8.49 26.66 -14.93
CA CYS A 42 -7.87 27.99 -14.84
C CYS A 42 -7.18 28.43 -16.12
N CYS A 43 -6.30 27.59 -16.68
CA CYS A 43 -5.58 27.92 -17.93
C CYS A 43 -4.96 26.68 -18.61
N LYS A 44 -4.50 26.87 -19.86
CA LYS A 44 -3.88 25.81 -20.67
C LYS A 44 -2.62 25.23 -20.01
N SER A 45 -1.77 26.06 -19.39
CA SER A 45 -0.52 25.60 -18.75
C SER A 45 -0.80 24.67 -17.58
N PHE A 46 -1.76 25.01 -16.71
CA PHE A 46 -2.22 24.15 -15.63
C PHE A 46 -2.94 22.90 -16.13
N TYR A 47 -3.74 23.01 -17.19
CA TYR A 47 -4.38 21.86 -17.82
C TYR A 47 -3.34 20.84 -18.28
N VAL A 48 -2.30 21.28 -18.99
CA VAL A 48 -1.20 20.42 -19.47
C VAL A 48 -0.43 19.83 -18.28
N ALA A 49 -0.02 20.65 -17.31
CA ALA A 49 0.69 20.19 -16.11
C ALA A 49 -0.10 19.12 -15.35
N SER A 50 -1.40 19.32 -15.14
CA SER A 50 -2.27 18.38 -14.39
C SER A 50 -2.44 17.01 -15.04
N LYS A 51 -2.03 16.86 -16.30
CA LYS A 51 -2.08 15.60 -17.05
C LYS A 51 -0.74 14.88 -17.06
N SER A 52 0.32 15.50 -16.53
CA SER A 52 1.65 14.92 -16.55
C SER A 52 1.70 13.59 -15.79
N ARG A 53 2.72 12.80 -16.13
CA ARG A 53 2.98 11.53 -15.44
C ARG A 53 3.29 11.77 -13.97
N LYS A 54 4.12 12.79 -13.66
CA LYS A 54 4.52 13.13 -12.29
C LYS A 54 3.33 13.47 -11.40
N VAL A 55 2.37 14.25 -11.91
CA VAL A 55 1.16 14.59 -11.15
C VAL A 55 0.38 13.33 -10.80
N GLY A 56 0.18 12.41 -11.74
CA GLY A 56 -0.52 11.16 -11.43
C GLY A 56 0.25 10.22 -10.50
N GLN A 57 1.59 10.18 -10.61
CA GLN A 57 2.47 9.42 -9.71
C GLN A 57 2.33 9.85 -8.25
N LEU A 58 2.23 11.16 -8.01
CA LEU A 58 2.23 11.74 -6.68
C LEU A 58 0.83 12.06 -6.14
N MET A 59 -0.21 11.91 -6.97
CA MET A 59 -1.57 12.21 -6.56
C MET A 59 -1.99 11.34 -5.38
N ARG A 60 -2.48 11.97 -4.32
CA ARG A 60 -3.13 11.27 -3.21
C ARG A 60 -4.43 10.63 -3.68
N VAL A 61 -4.56 9.34 -3.41
CA VAL A 61 -5.76 8.53 -3.72
C VAL A 61 -6.51 8.09 -2.47
N ASP A 62 -5.89 8.23 -1.30
CA ASP A 62 -6.45 7.89 0.03
C ASP A 62 -7.55 8.85 0.51
N ASN A 63 -7.72 9.99 -0.18
CA ASN A 63 -8.67 11.05 0.17
C ASN A 63 -9.90 11.12 -0.78
N LEU A 64 -10.12 10.08 -1.58
CA LEU A 64 -11.14 10.06 -2.64
C LEU A 64 -12.47 9.38 -2.25
N TRP A 65 -12.75 9.28 -0.95
CA TRP A 65 -13.93 8.60 -0.38
C TRP A 65 -15.29 9.16 -0.84
N TYR A 66 -15.31 10.36 -1.43
CA TYR A 66 -16.53 11.00 -1.94
C TYR A 66 -16.91 10.59 -3.36
N LEU A 67 -16.05 9.82 -4.04
CA LEU A 67 -16.32 9.29 -5.38
C LEU A 67 -17.18 8.03 -5.30
N ASP A 68 -18.03 7.82 -6.30
CA ASP A 68 -18.64 6.50 -6.48
C ASP A 68 -17.56 5.47 -6.86
N MET A 69 -17.86 4.18 -6.64
CA MET A 69 -16.87 3.12 -6.83
C MET A 69 -16.33 3.02 -8.27
N LYS A 70 -17.14 3.37 -9.28
CA LYS A 70 -16.72 3.32 -10.68
C LYS A 70 -15.80 4.49 -11.01
N GLU A 71 -16.14 5.70 -10.57
CA GLU A 71 -15.25 6.87 -10.72
C GLU A 71 -13.94 6.65 -9.95
N TYR A 72 -14.01 6.13 -8.72
CA TYR A 72 -12.84 5.84 -7.90
C TYR A 72 -11.88 4.85 -8.59
N ILE A 73 -12.39 3.71 -9.07
CA ILE A 73 -11.58 2.73 -9.80
C ILE A 73 -10.96 3.36 -11.06
N SER A 74 -11.71 4.19 -11.80
CA SER A 74 -11.19 4.85 -13.00
C SER A 74 -10.03 5.79 -12.68
N VAL A 75 -10.13 6.55 -11.59
CA VAL A 75 -9.08 7.45 -11.12
C VAL A 75 -7.85 6.64 -10.68
N LEU A 76 -8.04 5.58 -9.90
CA LEU A 76 -6.97 4.69 -9.49
C LEU A 76 -6.25 4.08 -10.70
N GLN A 77 -6.98 3.59 -11.71
CA GLN A 77 -6.40 3.03 -12.93
C GLN A 77 -5.54 4.06 -13.66
N ASN A 78 -6.01 5.31 -13.77
CA ASN A 78 -5.23 6.38 -14.40
C ASN A 78 -3.94 6.70 -13.63
N CYS A 79 -3.99 6.67 -12.30
CA CYS A 79 -2.81 6.87 -11.45
C CYS A 79 -1.85 5.68 -11.50
N ALA A 80 -2.35 4.46 -11.47
CA ALA A 80 -1.55 3.25 -11.58
C ALA A 80 -0.82 3.16 -12.93
N GLN A 81 -1.46 3.54 -14.03
CA GLN A 81 -0.81 3.67 -15.35
C GLN A 81 0.36 4.65 -15.36
N LYS A 82 0.39 5.59 -14.41
CA LYS A 82 1.48 6.55 -14.25
C LYS A 82 2.53 6.08 -13.25
N ASP A 83 2.38 4.91 -12.62
CA ASP A 83 3.21 4.36 -11.54
C ASP A 83 2.96 4.94 -10.14
N ASN A 84 1.74 5.37 -9.85
CA ASN A 84 1.34 5.67 -8.48
C ASN A 84 1.27 4.37 -7.65
N LEU A 85 2.18 4.21 -6.70
CA LEU A 85 2.32 2.97 -5.92
C LEU A 85 1.13 2.73 -4.99
N GLU A 86 0.56 3.78 -4.42
CA GLU A 86 -0.63 3.69 -3.56
C GLU A 86 -1.85 3.28 -4.40
N ALA A 87 -2.00 3.83 -5.60
CA ALA A 87 -3.05 3.40 -6.51
C ALA A 87 -2.90 1.92 -6.92
N CYS A 88 -1.67 1.46 -7.17
CA CYS A 88 -1.39 0.04 -7.41
C CYS A 88 -1.74 -0.83 -6.19
N LEU A 89 -1.40 -0.41 -4.97
CA LEU A 89 -1.80 -1.11 -3.73
C LEU A 89 -3.32 -1.28 -3.66
N VAL A 90 -4.06 -0.17 -3.79
CA VAL A 90 -5.52 -0.17 -3.65
C VAL A 90 -6.18 -0.99 -4.75
N LEU A 91 -5.78 -0.83 -6.02
CA LEU A 91 -6.30 -1.64 -7.12
C LEU A 91 -5.99 -3.11 -6.95
N GLY A 92 -4.75 -3.43 -6.53
CA GLY A 92 -4.33 -4.79 -6.33
C GLY A 92 -5.20 -5.51 -5.30
N LEU A 93 -5.48 -4.83 -4.19
CA LEU A 93 -6.40 -5.32 -3.17
C LEU A 93 -7.83 -5.48 -3.70
N ILE A 94 -8.39 -4.47 -4.37
CA ILE A 94 -9.74 -4.54 -4.96
C ILE A 94 -9.87 -5.71 -5.94
N ASP A 95 -8.87 -5.93 -6.80
CA ASP A 95 -8.88 -7.01 -7.77
C ASP A 95 -8.82 -8.38 -7.08
N CYS A 96 -7.95 -8.55 -6.07
CA CYS A 96 -7.91 -9.76 -5.26
C CYS A 96 -9.25 -10.04 -4.56
N MET A 97 -9.89 -9.02 -3.98
CA MET A 97 -11.22 -9.16 -3.36
C MET A 97 -12.30 -9.55 -4.36
N LYS A 98 -12.16 -9.16 -5.62
CA LYS A 98 -13.02 -9.57 -6.74
C LYS A 98 -12.61 -10.89 -7.37
N LEU A 99 -11.73 -11.65 -6.70
CA LEU A 99 -11.17 -12.93 -7.16
C LEU A 99 -10.37 -12.85 -8.47
N LYS A 100 -9.94 -11.65 -8.88
CA LYS A 100 -9.03 -11.43 -10.01
C LYS A 100 -7.58 -11.51 -9.54
N MET A 101 -7.20 -12.68 -9.05
CA MET A 101 -5.95 -12.90 -8.32
C MET A 101 -4.71 -12.52 -9.12
N ASP A 102 -4.63 -12.88 -10.40
CA ASP A 102 -3.47 -12.58 -11.25
C ASP A 102 -3.22 -11.07 -11.39
N SER A 103 -4.28 -10.31 -11.73
CA SER A 103 -4.22 -8.85 -11.84
C SER A 103 -3.89 -8.20 -10.49
N GLY A 104 -4.55 -8.67 -9.42
CA GLY A 104 -4.34 -8.14 -8.08
C GLY A 104 -2.91 -8.34 -7.58
N ILE A 105 -2.38 -9.55 -7.72
CA ILE A 105 -0.99 -9.91 -7.36
C ILE A 105 0.00 -9.13 -8.22
N GLN A 106 -0.28 -8.93 -9.51
CA GLN A 106 0.58 -8.15 -10.40
C GLN A 106 0.73 -6.69 -9.93
N TYR A 107 -0.38 -6.02 -9.58
CA TYR A 107 -0.31 -4.65 -9.05
C TYR A 107 0.45 -4.58 -7.72
N LEU A 108 0.17 -5.48 -6.78
CA LEU A 108 0.82 -5.53 -5.47
C LEU A 108 2.33 -5.78 -5.61
N THR A 109 2.72 -6.72 -6.47
CA THR A 109 4.12 -7.06 -6.71
C THR A 109 4.87 -5.91 -7.37
N ASN A 110 4.25 -5.23 -8.36
CA ASN A 110 4.86 -4.07 -9.00
C ASN A 110 5.07 -2.90 -8.00
N ALA A 111 4.09 -2.64 -7.14
CA ALA A 111 4.23 -1.62 -6.10
C ALA A 111 5.31 -2.00 -5.07
N ALA A 112 5.31 -3.25 -4.62
CA ALA A 112 6.32 -3.78 -3.71
C ALA A 112 7.73 -3.66 -4.30
N PHE A 113 7.93 -4.09 -5.55
CA PHE A 113 9.21 -4.01 -6.26
C PHE A 113 9.77 -2.58 -6.31
N LYS A 114 8.90 -1.57 -6.35
CA LYS A 114 9.26 -0.14 -6.34
C LYS A 114 9.42 0.45 -4.94
N GLY A 115 9.47 -0.36 -3.89
CA GLY A 115 9.71 0.07 -2.52
C GLY A 115 8.46 0.16 -1.63
N HIS A 116 7.27 -0.16 -2.14
CA HIS A 116 6.04 0.02 -1.36
C HIS A 116 5.82 -1.11 -0.33
N LEU A 117 6.30 -0.90 0.89
CA LEU A 117 6.28 -1.91 1.96
C LEU A 117 4.89 -2.47 2.25
N LEU A 118 3.88 -1.61 2.30
CA LEU A 118 2.50 -2.05 2.56
C LEU A 118 1.96 -2.96 1.44
N ALA A 119 2.36 -2.71 0.19
CA ALA A 119 1.98 -3.58 -0.93
C ALA A 119 2.70 -4.92 -0.87
N GLY A 120 3.97 -4.92 -0.48
CA GLY A 120 4.71 -6.15 -0.21
C GLY A 120 4.09 -6.95 0.94
N TYR A 121 3.65 -6.28 2.00
CA TYR A 121 2.98 -6.94 3.12
C TYR A 121 1.66 -7.58 2.70
N VAL A 122 0.76 -6.80 2.06
CA VAL A 122 -0.55 -7.29 1.61
C VAL A 122 -0.40 -8.40 0.58
N GLY A 123 0.46 -8.23 -0.42
CA GLY A 123 0.77 -9.27 -1.40
C GLY A 123 1.34 -10.53 -0.75
N GLY A 124 2.24 -10.37 0.22
CA GLY A 124 2.82 -11.45 0.99
C GLY A 124 1.77 -12.26 1.76
N ILE A 125 0.85 -11.61 2.45
CA ILE A 125 -0.27 -12.25 3.18
C ILE A 125 -1.20 -13.00 2.21
N ILE A 126 -1.55 -12.39 1.08
CA ILE A 126 -2.42 -13.00 0.07
C ILE A 126 -1.78 -14.26 -0.51
N LEU A 127 -0.49 -14.19 -0.87
CA LEU A 127 0.27 -15.33 -1.38
C LEU A 127 0.51 -16.40 -0.30
N TYR A 128 0.66 -15.99 0.96
CA TYR A 128 0.86 -16.91 2.09
C TYR A 128 -0.31 -17.89 2.27
N LYS A 129 -1.53 -17.41 2.00
CA LYS A 129 -2.77 -18.18 2.21
C LYS A 129 -2.78 -19.50 1.43
N ASN A 130 -2.38 -19.49 0.16
CA ASN A 130 -2.42 -20.69 -0.68
C ASN A 130 -1.12 -21.48 -0.56
N GLN A 131 -1.23 -22.80 -0.35
CA GLN A 131 -0.07 -23.67 -0.12
C GLN A 131 0.98 -23.59 -1.25
N GLU A 132 0.55 -23.47 -2.50
CA GLU A 132 1.42 -23.38 -3.67
C GLU A 132 2.23 -22.07 -3.71
N THR A 133 1.61 -20.94 -3.36
CA THR A 133 2.25 -19.62 -3.39
C THR A 133 2.87 -19.22 -2.06
N ARG A 134 2.66 -20.02 -1.01
CA ARG A 134 3.12 -19.73 0.35
C ARG A 134 4.62 -19.45 0.45
N PRO A 135 5.51 -20.21 -0.21
CA PRO A 135 6.95 -19.90 -0.21
C PRO A 135 7.24 -18.49 -0.74
N SER A 136 6.59 -18.08 -1.83
CA SER A 136 6.72 -16.73 -2.41
C SER A 136 6.16 -15.66 -1.48
N GLY A 137 5.03 -15.92 -0.82
CA GLY A 137 4.46 -15.03 0.19
C GLY A 137 5.41 -14.82 1.38
N MET A 138 5.97 -15.90 1.92
CA MET A 138 6.96 -15.83 3.00
C MET A 138 8.22 -15.08 2.58
N ALA A 139 8.72 -15.30 1.36
CA ALA A 139 9.88 -14.58 0.84
C ALA A 139 9.62 -13.06 0.79
N MET A 140 8.44 -12.65 0.28
CA MET A 140 8.03 -11.25 0.24
C MET A 140 7.91 -10.65 1.65
N LEU A 141 7.29 -11.36 2.60
CA LEU A 141 7.16 -10.93 3.99
C LEU A 141 8.51 -10.81 4.71
N ASN A 142 9.46 -11.72 4.44
CA ASN A 142 10.83 -11.63 4.96
C ASN A 142 11.54 -10.37 4.49
N MET A 143 11.32 -9.97 3.23
CA MET A 143 11.87 -8.73 2.68
C MET A 143 11.26 -7.52 3.40
N VAL A 144 9.93 -7.47 3.52
CA VAL A 144 9.24 -6.39 4.25
C VAL A 144 9.77 -6.25 5.68
N ALA A 145 10.02 -7.36 6.37
CA ALA A 145 10.52 -7.35 7.74
C ALA A 145 11.88 -6.65 7.92
N ILE A 146 12.70 -6.58 6.87
CA ILE A 146 13.98 -5.84 6.90
C ILE A 146 13.88 -4.47 6.24
N GLY A 147 12.65 -4.02 5.90
CA GLY A 147 12.40 -2.74 5.24
C GLY A 147 12.84 -2.70 3.78
N ARG A 148 12.95 -3.86 3.12
CA ARG A 148 13.34 -3.96 1.71
C ARG A 148 12.27 -4.72 0.93
N VAL A 149 12.12 -4.45 -0.35
CA VAL A 149 11.19 -5.21 -1.23
C VAL A 149 11.74 -5.35 -2.66
N ASP A 150 13.04 -5.09 -2.87
CA ASP A 150 13.73 -5.21 -4.15
C ASP A 150 14.41 -6.58 -4.36
N HIS A 151 14.62 -6.99 -5.63
CA HIS A 151 15.19 -8.31 -5.98
C HIS A 151 16.68 -8.50 -5.61
N GLY A 152 17.39 -7.44 -5.23
CA GLY A 152 18.83 -7.50 -4.97
C GLY A 152 19.21 -7.99 -3.56
N SER A 153 18.25 -8.01 -2.63
CA SER A 153 18.50 -8.37 -1.24
C SER A 153 18.13 -9.83 -0.95
N LYS A 154 18.97 -10.55 -0.20
CA LYS A 154 18.64 -11.91 0.25
C LYS A 154 17.52 -11.85 1.31
N PRO A 155 16.49 -12.72 1.23
CA PRO A 155 15.47 -12.81 2.27
C PRO A 155 16.12 -13.10 3.62
N PHE A 156 15.79 -12.32 4.64
CA PHE A 156 16.23 -12.57 6.00
C PHE A 156 15.18 -13.40 6.73
N GLU A 157 15.51 -14.66 7.01
CA GLU A 157 14.65 -15.52 7.82
C GLU A 157 14.87 -15.22 9.30
N SER A 158 13.89 -14.54 9.91
CA SER A 158 13.82 -14.40 11.36
C SER A 158 12.76 -15.33 11.93
N LYS A 159 13.08 -15.93 13.09
CA LYS A 159 12.15 -16.69 13.93
C LYS A 159 11.46 -15.81 14.98
N LYS A 160 11.73 -14.50 15.02
CA LYS A 160 11.16 -13.56 16.00
C LYS A 160 10.07 -12.71 15.35
N SER A 161 8.94 -12.52 16.04
CA SER A 161 7.91 -11.53 15.70
C SER A 161 8.21 -10.16 16.33
N GLY A 162 7.23 -9.25 16.35
CA GLY A 162 7.37 -7.94 17.00
C GLY A 162 8.25 -6.97 16.22
N ASN A 163 8.41 -7.20 14.92
CA ASN A 163 9.13 -6.27 14.06
C ASN A 163 8.22 -5.05 13.79
N TYR A 164 8.70 -3.85 14.16
CA TYR A 164 7.96 -2.60 14.01
C TYR A 164 7.41 -2.38 12.58
N ILE A 165 8.17 -2.74 11.54
CA ILE A 165 7.74 -2.57 10.14
C ILE A 165 6.55 -3.48 9.84
N ILE A 166 6.61 -4.74 10.27
CA ILE A 166 5.51 -5.70 10.09
C ILE A 166 4.27 -5.25 10.87
N ASN A 167 4.43 -4.85 12.13
CA ASN A 167 3.31 -4.38 12.96
C ASN A 167 2.63 -3.14 12.33
N ASN A 168 3.42 -2.18 11.85
CA ASN A 168 2.90 -0.99 11.17
C ASN A 168 2.19 -1.33 9.85
N CYS A 169 2.75 -2.26 9.06
CA CYS A 169 2.10 -2.75 7.85
C CYS A 169 0.80 -3.49 8.17
N ARG A 170 0.77 -4.34 9.20
CA ARG A 170 -0.44 -5.05 9.65
C ARG A 170 -1.56 -4.09 9.99
N TYR A 171 -1.28 -3.08 10.82
CA TYR A 171 -2.27 -2.08 11.20
C TYR A 171 -2.77 -1.28 9.99
N SER A 172 -1.84 -0.81 9.15
CA SER A 172 -2.17 -0.03 7.95
C SER A 172 -2.99 -0.84 6.94
N ALA A 173 -2.64 -2.12 6.75
CA ALA A 173 -3.37 -3.05 5.91
C ALA A 173 -4.78 -3.28 6.46
N ALA A 174 -4.92 -3.57 7.75
CA ALA A 174 -6.25 -3.78 8.36
C ALA A 174 -7.14 -2.55 8.24
N LYS A 175 -6.58 -1.34 8.41
CA LYS A 175 -7.29 -0.09 8.16
C LYS A 175 -7.73 0.02 6.70
N LEU A 176 -6.82 -0.18 5.76
CA LEU A 176 -7.12 -0.12 4.32
C LEU A 176 -8.19 -1.13 3.91
N PHE A 177 -8.09 -2.37 4.42
CA PHE A 177 -9.11 -3.39 4.21
C PHE A 177 -10.46 -2.90 4.71
N ARG A 178 -10.56 -2.40 5.95
CA ARG A 178 -11.83 -1.85 6.45
C ARG A 178 -12.35 -0.75 5.53
N ASP A 179 -11.52 0.22 5.16
CA ASP A 179 -11.91 1.34 4.31
C ASP A 179 -12.45 0.90 2.93
N ILE A 180 -11.96 -0.23 2.38
CA ILE A 180 -12.42 -0.79 1.09
C ILE A 180 -13.60 -1.77 1.26
N VAL A 181 -13.57 -2.60 2.31
CA VAL A 181 -14.53 -3.70 2.59
C VAL A 181 -15.94 -3.18 2.84
N TRP A 182 -16.13 -1.94 3.28
CA TRP A 182 -17.47 -1.29 3.31
C TRP A 182 -18.22 -1.39 1.96
N SER A 183 -17.51 -1.63 0.85
CA SER A 183 -18.09 -1.71 -0.49
C SER A 183 -18.04 -3.10 -1.16
N ILE A 184 -17.34 -4.09 -0.58
CA ILE A 184 -17.09 -5.41 -1.19
C ILE A 184 -17.04 -6.50 -0.11
N GLU A 185 -17.92 -7.51 -0.18
CA GLU A 185 -17.86 -8.68 0.71
C GLU A 185 -16.51 -9.40 0.57
N CYS A 186 -15.80 -9.58 1.70
CA CYS A 186 -14.51 -10.26 1.75
C CYS A 186 -14.63 -11.60 2.48
N LYS A 187 -14.88 -12.69 1.75
CA LYS A 187 -15.13 -14.03 2.33
C LYS A 187 -13.93 -14.98 2.29
N TRP A 188 -12.72 -14.47 2.06
CA TRP A 188 -11.59 -15.31 1.64
C TRP A 188 -10.36 -15.20 2.55
N LEU A 189 -10.43 -14.56 3.72
CA LEU A 189 -9.32 -14.51 4.68
C LEU A 189 -9.74 -15.12 6.00
N GLU A 190 -9.87 -16.45 6.00
CA GLU A 190 -10.18 -17.23 7.21
C GLU A 190 -8.89 -17.60 7.95
N LYS A 191 -8.99 -17.72 9.27
CA LYS A 191 -7.88 -18.18 10.11
C LYS A 191 -7.48 -19.60 9.73
N GLU A 192 -6.18 -19.87 9.78
CA GLU A 192 -5.71 -21.25 9.70
C GLU A 192 -5.80 -21.92 11.07
N GLU A 193 -6.67 -22.92 11.21
CA GLU A 193 -6.70 -23.83 12.36
C GLU A 193 -5.49 -24.76 12.28
N TRP A 194 -4.50 -24.55 13.16
CA TRP A 194 -3.38 -25.47 13.34
C TRP A 194 -2.55 -25.08 14.55
N GLU A 195 -2.08 -26.09 15.25
CA GLU A 195 -1.23 -25.95 16.44
C GLU A 195 0.17 -26.50 16.14
N CYS A 196 1.18 -25.76 16.58
CA CYS A 196 2.55 -26.24 16.53
C CYS A 196 2.77 -27.24 17.66
N GLU A 197 3.34 -28.42 17.35
CA GLU A 197 3.65 -29.45 18.35
C GLU A 197 4.68 -28.99 19.40
N SER A 198 5.51 -28.00 19.05
CA SER A 198 6.51 -27.43 19.97
C SER A 198 5.86 -26.50 20.99
N ARG A 199 5.83 -26.93 22.26
CA ARG A 199 5.35 -26.12 23.41
C ARG A 199 6.08 -24.79 23.62
N LEU A 200 7.30 -24.66 23.09
CA LEU A 200 8.09 -23.43 23.16
C LEU A 200 7.83 -22.47 21.98
N CYS A 201 7.01 -22.86 21.00
CA CYS A 201 6.74 -22.05 19.81
C CYS A 201 5.78 -20.90 20.16
N GLY A 202 6.14 -19.68 19.76
CA GLY A 202 5.34 -18.48 20.06
C GLY A 202 5.49 -17.97 21.48
N ARG A 203 6.49 -18.46 22.24
CA ARG A 203 6.79 -17.98 23.60
C ARG A 203 7.13 -16.50 23.58
N LYS A 204 6.69 -15.76 24.59
CA LYS A 204 7.09 -14.37 24.81
C LYS A 204 8.56 -14.33 25.22
N ILE A 205 9.29 -13.32 24.77
CA ILE A 205 10.67 -13.06 25.20
C ILE A 205 10.60 -11.91 26.19
N ASP A 206 10.71 -12.23 27.48
CA ASP A 206 10.50 -11.26 28.57
C ASP A 206 11.65 -10.23 28.71
N ASP A 207 12.84 -10.53 28.17
CA ASP A 207 14.07 -9.72 28.32
C ASP A 207 14.23 -8.59 27.28
N ILE A 208 13.33 -8.49 26.31
CA ILE A 208 13.33 -7.38 25.33
C ILE A 208 12.28 -6.38 25.82
N LEU A 209 12.65 -5.09 25.92
CA LEU A 209 11.76 -3.97 26.27
C LEU A 209 10.45 -4.05 25.47
N CYS A 210 9.48 -4.79 26.00
CA CYS A 210 8.14 -4.90 25.46
C CYS A 210 7.42 -3.65 25.92
N ASN A 211 6.95 -2.85 24.97
CA ASN A 211 6.13 -1.71 25.33
C ASN A 211 4.74 -2.24 25.66
N GLU A 212 4.47 -2.54 26.93
CA GLU A 212 3.21 -3.14 27.39
C GLU A 212 1.99 -2.32 26.97
N TRP A 213 2.16 -1.00 26.79
CA TRP A 213 1.15 -0.08 26.26
C TRP A 213 0.68 -0.42 24.83
N LEU A 214 1.45 -1.19 24.07
CA LEU A 214 1.12 -1.64 22.71
C LEU A 214 0.45 -3.02 22.69
N GLY A 215 0.17 -3.64 23.85
CA GLY A 215 -0.47 -4.97 23.91
C GLY A 215 0.32 -6.04 23.15
N GLU A 216 -0.36 -6.89 22.37
CA GLU A 216 0.30 -7.92 21.53
C GLU A 216 1.27 -7.35 20.49
N ASP A 217 1.10 -6.10 20.05
CA ASP A 217 2.00 -5.44 19.10
C ASP A 217 3.33 -5.02 19.76
N GLY A 218 3.35 -4.89 21.09
CA GLY A 218 4.55 -4.61 21.87
C GLY A 218 5.37 -5.85 22.24
N LEU A 219 4.82 -7.05 22.01
CA LEU A 219 5.43 -8.31 22.44
C LEU A 219 6.31 -8.90 21.33
N VAL A 220 7.54 -9.23 21.70
CA VAL A 220 8.41 -10.06 20.86
C VAL A 220 8.18 -11.53 21.23
N ARG A 221 7.84 -12.35 20.23
CA ARG A 221 7.71 -13.80 20.40
C ARG A 221 8.75 -14.55 19.59
N GLU A 222 9.22 -15.66 20.12
CA GLU A 222 10.14 -16.58 19.43
C GLU A 222 9.40 -17.82 18.94
N PHE A 223 9.63 -18.20 17.68
CA PHE A 223 9.00 -19.35 17.04
C PHE A 223 10.03 -20.44 16.74
N CYS A 224 9.60 -21.69 16.66
CA CYS A 224 10.49 -22.80 16.33
C CYS A 224 11.00 -22.72 14.88
N SER A 225 10.23 -22.10 13.99
CA SER A 225 10.52 -21.94 12.56
C SER A 225 10.01 -20.59 12.02
N HIS A 226 10.55 -20.16 10.87
CA HIS A 226 10.03 -18.99 10.15
C HIS A 226 8.60 -19.23 9.64
N VAL A 227 8.23 -20.49 9.34
CA VAL A 227 6.87 -20.87 8.93
C VAL A 227 5.88 -20.59 10.06
N CYS A 228 6.20 -21.02 11.27
CA CYS A 228 5.36 -20.76 12.44
C CYS A 228 5.20 -19.26 12.73
N ARG A 229 6.27 -18.47 12.52
CA ARG A 229 6.21 -17.02 12.64
C ARG A 229 5.23 -16.41 11.63
N TRP A 230 5.34 -16.75 10.34
CA TRP A 230 4.45 -16.17 9.33
C TRP A 230 3.02 -16.65 9.43
N LYS A 231 2.82 -17.87 9.93
CA LYS A 231 1.50 -18.36 10.31
C LYS A 231 0.87 -17.53 11.43
N TYR A 232 1.63 -17.25 12.49
CA TYR A 232 1.17 -16.37 13.57
C TYR A 232 0.83 -14.98 13.02
N GLU A 233 1.67 -14.42 12.15
CA GLU A 233 1.40 -13.12 11.52
C GLU A 233 0.10 -13.13 10.70
N PHE A 234 -0.11 -14.17 9.88
CA PHE A 234 -1.34 -14.35 9.12
C PHE A 234 -2.58 -14.41 10.03
N ASN A 235 -2.51 -15.16 11.13
CA ASN A 235 -3.60 -15.26 12.11
C ASN A 235 -3.83 -13.94 12.87
N MET A 236 -2.78 -13.18 13.16
CA MET A 236 -2.89 -11.84 13.75
C MET A 236 -3.60 -10.88 12.78
N PHE A 237 -3.20 -10.86 11.52
CA PHE A 237 -3.82 -10.02 10.50
C PHE A 237 -5.30 -10.34 10.30
N THR A 238 -5.65 -11.62 10.13
CA THR A 238 -7.05 -12.05 9.97
C THR A 238 -7.94 -11.73 11.18
N THR A 239 -7.36 -11.56 12.38
CA THR A 239 -8.12 -11.12 13.57
C THR A 239 -8.49 -9.63 13.52
N LEU A 240 -7.80 -8.83 12.69
CA LEU A 240 -8.05 -7.39 12.58
C LEU A 240 -9.02 -7.01 11.45
N LEU A 241 -9.40 -7.98 10.61
CA LEU A 241 -10.36 -7.81 9.53
C LEU A 241 -11.79 -8.00 10.06
#